data_AF-A0A6J8A7E3-F1
#
_entry.id   AF-A0A6J8A7E3-F1
#
_cell.length_a   1.000
_cell.length_b   1.000
_cell.length_c   1.000
_cell.angle_alpha   90.00
_cell.angle_beta   90.00
_cell.angle_gamma   90.00
#
_symmetry.space_group_name_H-M   'P 1'
#
loop_
_entity.id
_entity.type
_entity.pdbx_description
1 polymer ?
#
loop_
_entity_poly.entity_id
_entity_poly.type
_entity_poly.pdbx_seq_one_letter_code
_entity_poly.pdbx_strand_id
1 'polypeptide(L)'
;MGKQEVSKDTIIFSDVKCDEHTQQACCLFCNTCNKFICPKCITTKVHNGHELIEEEDYNKGKVELKPKQKSEIKLEISKEYITDLNNIHLIAVCSDGSMWMADNARSKLQHVTLRENRTKVITSLNTKIYGIATTHSNNILVTTDETKLKQINTVTGEITDSRYDVKPLYPRAIHVTSDHRVIIRQVSRQGIPATGRRVVVVMDQEGKQLQEYEHDKHNKPLFTFPADITSTKRLFTYLYVTCTSKGKIYVVDWLDIDFRGRVVVLSPGGDILGFILVTLMSALLRRIIYTFRYTNNTIR
;
A
#
# COMPACT_ATOMS: atom_id res chain seq x y z
N MET A 1 26.71 46.95 38.90
CA MET A 1 25.59 46.17 39.49
C MET A 1 24.88 45.46 38.36
N GLY A 2 25.26 44.20 38.10
CA GLY A 2 24.62 43.37 37.06
C GLY A 2 23.33 42.76 37.58
N LYS A 3 22.27 42.80 36.76
CA LYS A 3 21.13 41.90 36.91
C LYS A 3 21.32 40.78 35.89
N GLN A 4 21.49 39.58 36.40
CA GLN A 4 21.56 38.35 35.63
C GLN A 4 20.11 37.89 35.45
N GLU A 5 19.59 37.94 34.23
CA GLU A 5 18.30 37.31 33.88
C GLU A 5 18.50 35.80 33.80
N VAL A 6 17.70 35.08 34.58
CA VAL A 6 17.62 33.61 34.54
C VAL A 6 16.75 33.23 33.35
N SER A 7 17.37 32.65 32.32
CA SER A 7 16.68 31.97 31.22
C SER A 7 15.87 30.80 31.78
N LYS A 8 14.55 30.80 31.54
CA LYS A 8 13.67 29.66 31.82
C LYS A 8 13.87 28.61 30.72
N ASP A 9 14.62 27.56 31.02
CA ASP A 9 14.71 26.40 30.15
C ASP A 9 13.34 25.72 30.03
N THR A 10 12.86 25.63 28.79
CA THR A 10 11.61 24.96 28.46
C THR A 10 11.89 23.47 28.34
N ILE A 11 11.49 22.70 29.36
CA ILE A 11 11.61 21.24 29.35
C ILE A 11 10.66 20.69 28.28
N ILE A 12 11.22 20.12 27.21
CA ILE A 12 10.45 19.39 26.20
C ILE A 12 10.17 18.01 26.77
N PHE A 13 8.90 17.74 27.12
CA PHE A 13 8.49 16.41 27.57
C PHE A 13 8.42 15.45 26.39
N SER A 14 8.96 14.24 26.56
CA SER A 14 8.84 13.17 25.59
C SER A 14 7.38 12.73 25.42
N ASP A 15 6.97 12.50 24.16
CA ASP A 15 5.65 11.92 23.84
C ASP A 15 5.59 10.39 24.11
N VAL A 16 6.67 9.80 24.62
CA VAL A 16 6.76 8.36 24.88
C VAL A 16 6.09 8.06 26.22
N LYS A 17 4.99 7.30 26.17
CA LYS A 17 4.25 6.87 27.36
C LYS A 17 4.85 5.59 27.94
N CYS A 18 4.79 5.45 29.26
CA CYS A 18 5.22 4.24 29.94
C CYS A 18 4.21 3.10 29.72
N ASP A 19 4.71 1.91 29.38
CA ASP A 19 3.87 0.72 29.15
C ASP A 19 3.09 0.30 30.41
N GLU A 20 3.70 0.48 31.58
CA GLU A 20 3.10 0.12 32.88
C GLU A 20 2.29 1.29 33.49
N HIS A 21 2.62 2.53 33.13
CA HIS A 21 2.01 3.74 33.65
C HIS A 21 1.59 4.65 32.50
N THR A 22 0.57 4.26 31.75
CA THR A 22 0.13 4.87 30.48
C THR A 22 -0.26 6.36 30.56
N GLN A 23 -0.43 6.90 31.76
CA GLN A 23 -0.70 8.31 32.01
C GLN A 23 0.56 9.15 32.29
N GLN A 24 1.74 8.54 32.35
CA GLN A 24 3.00 9.23 32.60
C GLN A 24 3.89 9.25 31.36
N ALA A 25 4.49 10.42 31.12
CA ALA A 25 5.57 10.57 30.16
C ALA A 25 6.84 9.90 30.70
N CYS A 26 7.56 9.24 29.82
CA CYS A 26 8.89 8.71 30.12
C CYS A 26 9.93 9.81 29.97
N CYS A 27 10.92 9.82 30.86
CA CYS A 27 12.02 10.78 30.82
C CYS A 27 13.40 10.12 30.84
N LEU A 28 13.46 8.80 31.09
CA LEU A 28 14.70 8.03 31.13
C LEU A 28 14.58 6.77 30.27
N PHE A 29 15.71 6.33 29.73
CA PHE A 29 15.87 5.05 29.05
C PHE A 29 16.63 4.07 29.96
N CYS A 30 16.05 2.90 30.21
CA CYS A 30 16.71 1.84 30.96
C CYS A 30 17.48 0.94 29.99
N ASN A 31 18.82 0.96 30.05
CA ASN A 31 19.68 0.15 29.18
C ASN A 31 19.43 -1.35 29.36
N THR A 32 19.35 -1.79 30.62
CA THR A 32 19.16 -3.21 30.96
C THR A 32 17.84 -3.77 30.44
N CYS A 33 16.77 -2.97 30.49
CA CYS A 33 15.45 -3.38 29.99
C CYS A 33 15.19 -2.98 28.54
N ASN A 34 16.09 -2.21 27.93
CA ASN A 34 15.96 -1.64 26.58
C ASN A 34 14.60 -0.95 26.35
N LYS A 35 14.11 -0.20 27.35
CA LYS A 35 12.81 0.52 27.29
C LYS A 35 12.85 1.87 27.99
N PHE A 36 11.99 2.79 27.54
CA PHE A 36 11.77 4.07 28.21
C PHE A 36 10.90 3.89 29.46
N ILE A 37 11.25 4.57 30.54
CA ILE A 37 10.59 4.46 31.84
C ILE A 37 10.21 5.84 32.41
N CYS A 38 9.14 5.86 33.20
CA CYS A 38 8.65 7.06 33.88
C CYS A 38 9.16 7.14 35.34
N PRO A 39 9.03 8.30 36.01
CA PRO A 39 9.45 8.45 37.41
C PRO A 39 8.79 7.44 38.38
N LYS A 40 7.55 7.00 38.10
CA LYS A 40 6.91 5.94 38.91
C LYS A 40 7.68 4.62 38.85
N CYS A 41 8.16 4.20 37.69
CA CYS A 41 8.95 2.98 37.54
C CYS A 41 10.27 3.00 38.35
N ILE A 42 10.83 4.20 38.59
CA ILE A 42 12.02 4.39 39.41
C ILE A 42 11.65 4.24 40.89
N THR A 43 10.60 4.94 41.32
CA THR A 43 10.16 4.97 42.72
C THR A 43 9.60 3.65 43.21
N THR A 44 8.97 2.85 42.32
CA THR A 44 8.53 1.48 42.63
C THR A 44 9.69 0.48 42.72
N LYS A 45 10.94 0.91 42.51
CA LYS A 45 12.17 0.10 42.56
C LYS A 45 12.21 -1.07 41.57
N VAL A 46 11.32 -1.09 40.57
CA VAL A 46 11.29 -2.12 39.52
C VAL A 46 12.55 -2.07 38.64
N HIS A 47 13.17 -0.89 38.55
CA HIS A 47 14.43 -0.67 37.82
C HIS A 47 15.61 -0.34 38.74
N ASN A 48 15.54 -0.74 40.00
CA ASN A 48 16.61 -0.44 40.96
C ASN A 48 17.89 -1.19 40.58
N GLY A 49 19.01 -0.48 40.47
CA GLY A 49 20.29 -1.03 40.05
C GLY A 49 20.45 -1.21 38.54
N HIS A 50 19.45 -0.85 37.73
CA HIS A 50 19.63 -0.78 36.28
C HIS A 50 20.31 0.53 35.89
N GLU A 51 21.11 0.48 34.83
CA GLU A 51 21.72 1.68 34.25
C GLU A 51 20.62 2.49 33.52
N LEU A 52 20.46 3.75 33.93
CA LEU A 52 19.49 4.68 33.37
C LEU A 52 20.22 5.81 32.65
N ILE A 53 19.77 6.12 31.43
CA ILE A 53 20.30 7.22 30.63
C ILE A 53 19.17 8.22 30.41
N GLU A 54 19.48 9.52 30.53
CA GLU A 54 18.55 10.57 30.18
C GLU A 54 18.23 10.55 28.68
N GLU A 55 16.98 10.86 28.32
CA GLU A 55 16.55 10.83 26.92
C GLU A 55 17.42 11.72 26.02
N GLU A 56 17.85 12.88 26.51
CA GLU A 56 18.73 13.78 25.77
C GLU A 56 20.05 13.11 25.40
N ASP A 57 20.65 12.37 26.32
CA ASP A 57 21.93 11.69 26.10
C ASP A 57 21.76 10.42 25.25
N TYR A 58 20.65 9.70 25.42
CA TYR A 58 20.27 8.62 24.50
C TYR A 58 20.11 9.12 23.05
N ASN A 59 19.49 10.30 22.88
CA ASN A 59 19.30 10.91 21.58
C ASN A 59 20.61 11.49 21.00
N LYS A 60 21.46 12.13 21.81
CA LYS A 60 22.81 12.58 21.40
C LYS A 60 23.66 11.40 20.91
N GLY A 61 23.59 10.25 21.58
CA GLY A 61 24.26 9.00 21.16
C GLY A 61 23.75 8.41 19.84
N LYS A 62 22.52 8.74 19.41
CA LYS A 62 21.97 8.35 18.09
C LYS A 62 22.35 9.29 16.95
N VAL A 63 22.82 10.51 17.23
CA VAL A 63 23.25 11.46 16.19
C VAL A 63 24.59 11.05 15.56
N GLU A 64 25.41 10.25 16.25
CA GLU A 64 26.55 9.54 15.65
C GLU A 64 26.18 8.16 15.10
N LEU A 65 25.05 8.06 14.38
CA LEU A 65 24.92 6.97 13.41
C LEU A 65 25.92 7.27 12.28
N LYS A 66 27.14 6.73 12.40
CA LYS A 66 28.09 6.58 11.29
C LYS A 66 27.26 6.23 10.05
N PRO A 67 27.38 6.97 8.93
CA PRO A 67 26.50 6.80 7.77
C PRO A 67 26.43 5.32 7.47
N LYS A 68 25.27 4.70 7.75
CA LYS A 68 25.08 3.27 7.57
C LYS A 68 25.52 3.00 6.15
N GLN A 69 26.60 2.22 6.02
CA GLN A 69 27.18 1.78 4.77
C GLN A 69 26.03 1.58 3.80
N LYS A 70 26.03 2.39 2.74
CA LYS A 70 24.99 2.41 1.72
C LYS A 70 24.94 0.98 1.19
N SER A 71 24.04 0.16 1.73
CA SER A 71 23.94 -1.23 1.33
C SER A 71 23.44 -1.18 -0.10
N GLU A 72 24.35 -1.32 -1.06
CA GLU A 72 23.99 -1.46 -2.46
C GLU A 72 23.07 -2.67 -2.53
N ILE A 73 21.78 -2.43 -2.80
CA ILE A 73 20.84 -3.49 -3.10
C ILE A 73 21.26 -4.01 -4.47
N LYS A 74 22.12 -5.03 -4.47
CA LYS A 74 22.47 -5.74 -5.69
C LYS A 74 21.24 -6.56 -6.10
N LEU A 75 20.48 -6.03 -7.06
CA LEU A 75 19.37 -6.75 -7.68
C LEU A 75 19.98 -7.84 -8.58
N GLU A 76 19.86 -9.09 -8.16
CA GLU A 76 20.28 -10.24 -8.94
C GLU A 76 19.04 -10.92 -9.52
N ILE A 77 19.06 -11.17 -10.84
CA ILE A 77 18.01 -11.96 -11.50
C ILE A 77 18.19 -13.40 -11.04
N SER A 78 17.25 -13.88 -10.22
CA SER A 78 17.35 -15.23 -9.65
C SER A 78 16.79 -16.31 -10.56
N LYS A 79 15.87 -15.97 -11.48
CA LYS A 79 15.20 -16.95 -12.34
C LYS A 79 14.52 -16.29 -13.54
N GLU A 80 14.57 -16.97 -14.67
CA GLU A 80 13.84 -16.62 -15.90
C GLU A 80 12.73 -17.65 -16.18
N TYR A 81 11.61 -17.18 -16.70
CA TYR A 81 10.43 -18.00 -17.00
C TYR A 81 10.13 -17.94 -18.49
N ILE A 82 9.96 -19.10 -19.12
CA ILE A 82 9.59 -19.20 -20.53
C ILE A 82 8.06 -19.14 -20.63
N THR A 83 7.57 -18.34 -21.56
CA THR A 83 6.16 -18.03 -21.73
C THR A 83 5.81 -18.05 -23.22
N ASP A 84 4.59 -18.51 -23.53
CA ASP A 84 4.05 -18.51 -24.90
C ASP A 84 3.28 -17.21 -25.20
N LEU A 85 3.29 -16.28 -24.26
CA LEU A 85 2.68 -14.96 -24.37
C LEU A 85 3.64 -14.01 -25.08
N ASN A 86 3.14 -13.25 -26.05
CA ASN A 86 3.99 -12.33 -26.82
C ASN A 86 4.02 -10.93 -26.22
N ASN A 87 3.01 -10.58 -25.43
CA ASN A 87 2.83 -9.23 -24.92
C ASN A 87 2.28 -9.26 -23.49
N ILE A 88 3.12 -9.65 -22.53
CA ILE A 88 2.70 -9.75 -21.13
C ILE A 88 2.49 -8.33 -20.58
N HIS A 89 1.24 -8.00 -20.28
CA HIS A 89 0.87 -6.71 -19.69
C HIS A 89 0.59 -6.79 -18.20
N LEU A 90 0.20 -7.98 -17.74
CA LEU A 90 -0.34 -8.15 -16.40
C LEU A 90 0.24 -9.41 -15.78
N ILE A 91 0.47 -9.34 -14.48
CA ILE A 91 0.92 -10.44 -13.65
C ILE A 91 0.15 -10.44 -12.32
N ALA A 92 -0.25 -11.61 -11.85
CA ALA A 92 -0.80 -11.80 -10.52
C ALA A 92 -0.15 -13.03 -9.88
N VAL A 93 0.25 -12.90 -8.60
CA VAL A 93 0.92 -13.98 -7.86
C VAL A 93 -0.07 -14.60 -6.87
N CYS A 94 -0.13 -15.93 -6.88
CA CYS A 94 -0.96 -16.74 -6.01
C CYS A 94 -0.27 -16.97 -4.66
N SER A 95 -1.06 -17.35 -3.65
CA SER A 95 -0.55 -17.63 -2.30
C SER A 95 0.36 -18.87 -2.24
N ASP A 96 0.17 -19.82 -3.16
CA ASP A 96 1.04 -21.01 -3.34
C ASP A 96 2.37 -20.69 -4.05
N GLY A 97 2.59 -19.41 -4.37
CA GLY A 97 3.73 -18.91 -5.12
C GLY A 97 3.58 -19.07 -6.62
N SER A 98 2.57 -19.73 -7.17
CA SER A 98 2.37 -19.72 -8.63
C SER A 98 2.01 -18.33 -9.15
N MET A 99 2.09 -18.10 -10.45
CA MET A 99 1.74 -16.82 -11.07
C MET A 99 0.85 -17.01 -12.29
N TRP A 100 0.00 -16.02 -12.53
CA TRP A 100 -0.76 -15.85 -13.75
C TRP A 100 -0.23 -14.65 -14.50
N MET A 101 -0.03 -14.82 -15.81
CA MET A 101 0.35 -13.78 -16.74
C MET A 101 -0.75 -13.62 -17.78
N ALA A 102 -0.99 -12.40 -18.26
CA ALA A 102 -1.96 -12.15 -19.31
C ALA A 102 -1.39 -11.33 -20.47
N ASP A 103 -1.69 -11.79 -21.67
CA ASP A 103 -1.51 -11.07 -22.93
C ASP A 103 -2.81 -10.36 -23.29
N ASN A 104 -2.85 -9.05 -23.07
CA ASN A 104 -4.01 -8.20 -23.37
C ASN A 104 -4.35 -8.26 -24.87
N ALA A 105 -3.35 -8.18 -25.74
CA ALA A 105 -3.55 -8.06 -27.18
C ALA A 105 -4.17 -9.33 -27.79
N ARG A 106 -3.80 -10.50 -27.26
CA ARG A 106 -4.31 -11.80 -27.71
C ARG A 106 -5.39 -12.40 -26.80
N SER A 107 -5.73 -11.72 -25.72
CA SER A 107 -6.70 -12.18 -24.72
C SER A 107 -6.36 -13.56 -24.16
N LYS A 108 -5.06 -13.85 -23.98
CA LYS A 108 -4.56 -15.13 -23.46
C LYS A 108 -4.08 -14.98 -22.03
N LEU A 109 -4.28 -16.01 -21.22
CA LEU A 109 -3.71 -16.13 -19.89
C LEU A 109 -2.88 -17.41 -19.77
N GLN A 110 -1.78 -17.33 -19.03
CA GLN A 110 -0.90 -18.45 -18.75
C GLN A 110 -0.63 -18.56 -17.25
N HIS A 111 -0.77 -19.77 -16.72
CA HIS A 111 -0.41 -20.13 -15.34
C HIS A 111 0.94 -20.82 -15.29
N VAL A 112 1.84 -20.31 -14.45
CA VAL A 112 3.19 -20.84 -14.25
C VAL A 112 3.44 -21.10 -12.77
N THR A 113 3.93 -22.30 -12.46
CA THR A 113 4.31 -22.65 -11.09
C THR A 113 5.79 -22.33 -10.85
N LEU A 114 6.09 -21.45 -9.89
CA LEU A 114 7.47 -20.99 -9.61
C LEU A 114 8.43 -22.14 -9.27
N ARG A 115 7.95 -23.19 -8.59
CA ARG A 115 8.80 -24.31 -8.16
C ARG A 115 9.32 -25.13 -9.34
N GLU A 116 8.46 -25.41 -10.31
CA GLU A 116 8.76 -26.36 -11.38
C GLU A 116 9.08 -25.70 -12.72
N ASN A 117 8.90 -24.37 -12.84
CA ASN A 117 8.95 -23.66 -14.13
C ASN A 117 8.08 -24.34 -15.21
N ARG A 118 6.97 -24.96 -14.78
CA ARG A 118 6.03 -25.64 -15.66
C ARG A 118 4.82 -24.76 -15.89
N THR A 119 4.47 -24.63 -17.17
CA THR A 119 3.19 -24.09 -17.60
C THR A 119 2.11 -25.13 -17.34
N LYS A 120 1.08 -24.73 -16.60
CA LYS A 120 0.00 -25.66 -16.21
C LYS A 120 -1.28 -25.44 -17.01
N VAL A 121 -1.62 -24.18 -17.30
CA VAL A 121 -2.87 -23.82 -17.96
C VAL A 121 -2.62 -22.64 -18.90
N ILE A 122 -3.06 -22.78 -20.16
CA ILE A 122 -3.24 -21.66 -21.08
C ILE A 122 -4.72 -21.59 -21.38
N THR A 123 -5.34 -20.45 -21.09
CA THR A 123 -6.74 -20.21 -21.43
C THR A 123 -6.86 -18.92 -22.23
N SER A 124 -7.91 -18.82 -23.04
CA SER A 124 -8.17 -17.67 -23.90
C SER A 124 -9.56 -17.12 -23.59
N LEU A 125 -9.67 -15.80 -23.58
CA LEU A 125 -10.94 -15.08 -23.50
C LEU A 125 -11.28 -14.51 -24.87
N ASN A 126 -12.56 -14.39 -25.18
CA ASN A 126 -13.03 -13.75 -26.42
C ASN A 126 -13.10 -12.21 -26.29
N THR A 127 -12.41 -11.64 -25.31
CA THR A 127 -12.46 -10.23 -24.94
C THR A 127 -11.11 -9.77 -24.37
N LYS A 128 -10.77 -8.50 -24.61
CA LYS A 128 -9.52 -7.90 -24.14
C LYS A 128 -9.42 -7.92 -22.62
N ILE A 129 -8.22 -8.20 -22.12
CA ILE A 129 -7.94 -8.29 -20.68
C ILE A 129 -7.27 -7.01 -20.20
N TYR A 130 -7.82 -6.38 -19.16
CA TYR A 130 -7.28 -5.13 -18.62
C TYR A 130 -6.65 -5.25 -17.23
N GLY A 131 -7.00 -6.30 -16.48
CA GLY A 131 -6.56 -6.47 -15.11
C GLY A 131 -6.84 -7.90 -14.65
N ILE A 132 -5.96 -8.42 -13.80
CA ILE A 132 -6.09 -9.74 -13.18
C ILE A 132 -5.76 -9.62 -11.69
N ALA A 133 -6.48 -10.38 -10.86
CA ALA A 133 -6.18 -10.49 -9.44
C ALA A 133 -6.46 -11.90 -8.92
N THR A 134 -5.64 -12.35 -7.97
CA THR A 134 -5.83 -13.62 -7.28
C THR A 134 -6.83 -13.44 -6.14
N THR A 135 -7.77 -14.37 -6.03
CA THR A 135 -8.68 -14.46 -4.89
C THR A 135 -8.08 -15.33 -3.79
N HIS A 136 -8.68 -15.31 -2.60
CA HIS A 136 -8.21 -16.11 -1.47
C HIS A 136 -8.44 -17.61 -1.66
N SER A 137 -9.40 -17.99 -2.51
CA SER A 137 -9.62 -19.37 -2.94
C SER A 137 -8.72 -19.77 -4.10
N ASN A 138 -7.66 -18.99 -4.39
CA ASN A 138 -6.75 -19.15 -5.52
C ASN A 138 -7.43 -19.16 -6.90
N ASN A 139 -8.67 -18.67 -7.03
CA ASN A 139 -9.27 -18.37 -8.34
C ASN A 139 -8.74 -17.03 -8.88
N ILE A 140 -8.87 -16.80 -10.19
CA ILE A 140 -8.49 -15.52 -10.81
C ILE A 140 -9.72 -14.73 -11.18
N LEU A 141 -9.75 -13.46 -10.78
CA LEU A 141 -10.70 -12.50 -11.31
C LEU A 141 -10.04 -11.72 -12.44
N VAL A 142 -10.78 -11.52 -13.53
CA VAL A 142 -10.30 -10.88 -14.75
C VAL A 142 -11.25 -9.75 -15.14
N THR A 143 -10.71 -8.55 -15.33
CA THR A 143 -11.47 -7.41 -15.88
C THR A 143 -11.31 -7.37 -17.39
N THR A 144 -12.41 -7.19 -18.11
CA THR A 144 -12.44 -7.24 -19.58
C THR A 144 -13.06 -5.97 -20.18
N ASP A 145 -13.38 -5.96 -21.48
CA ASP A 145 -14.21 -4.89 -22.07
C ASP A 145 -15.72 -5.07 -21.83
N GLU A 146 -16.08 -6.05 -21.00
CA GLU A 146 -17.45 -6.28 -20.52
C GLU A 146 -17.64 -5.62 -19.14
N THR A 147 -18.90 -5.45 -18.74
CA THR A 147 -19.25 -4.88 -17.43
C THR A 147 -19.20 -5.89 -16.30
N LYS A 148 -19.20 -7.19 -16.61
CA LYS A 148 -19.12 -8.26 -15.63
C LYS A 148 -17.72 -8.86 -15.66
N LEU A 149 -17.12 -9.04 -14.49
CA LEU A 149 -15.79 -9.65 -14.40
C LEU A 149 -15.89 -11.13 -14.75
N LYS A 150 -14.83 -11.69 -15.33
CA LYS A 150 -14.69 -13.14 -15.49
C LYS A 150 -13.98 -13.73 -14.28
N GLN A 151 -14.32 -14.97 -13.94
CA GLN A 151 -13.62 -15.77 -12.94
C GLN A 151 -13.06 -17.03 -13.61
N ILE A 152 -11.80 -17.34 -13.31
CA ILE A 152 -11.13 -18.55 -13.75
C ILE A 152 -10.89 -19.44 -12.53
N ASN A 153 -11.42 -20.65 -12.58
CA ASN A 153 -11.07 -21.68 -11.62
C ASN A 153 -9.68 -22.22 -11.97
N THR A 154 -8.72 -22.07 -11.07
CA THR A 154 -7.31 -22.43 -11.35
C THR A 154 -7.03 -23.93 -11.31
N VAL A 155 -7.95 -24.71 -10.75
CA VAL A 155 -7.89 -26.17 -10.73
C VAL A 155 -8.45 -26.75 -12.02
N THR A 156 -9.64 -26.31 -12.43
CA THR A 156 -10.35 -26.87 -13.60
C THR A 156 -10.05 -26.14 -14.91
N GLY A 157 -9.53 -24.90 -14.85
CA GLY A 157 -9.36 -24.02 -16.00
C GLY A 157 -10.67 -23.42 -16.52
N GLU A 158 -11.80 -23.71 -15.87
CA GLU A 158 -13.12 -23.25 -16.26
C GLU A 158 -13.25 -21.74 -16.12
N ILE A 159 -13.83 -21.11 -17.13
CA ILE A 159 -14.11 -19.67 -17.17
C ILE A 159 -15.61 -19.48 -16.98
N THR A 160 -15.97 -18.68 -15.98
CA THR A 160 -17.36 -18.31 -15.70
C THR A 160 -17.47 -16.80 -15.55
N ASP A 161 -18.70 -16.29 -15.66
CA ASP A 161 -18.99 -14.94 -15.19
C ASP A 161 -18.89 -14.90 -13.66
N SER A 162 -18.15 -13.94 -13.13
CA SER A 162 -18.12 -13.69 -11.69
C SER A 162 -19.40 -12.99 -11.23
N ARG A 163 -19.66 -12.96 -9.93
CA ARG A 163 -20.76 -12.17 -9.34
C ARG A 163 -20.57 -10.65 -9.37
N TYR A 164 -19.38 -10.16 -9.75
CA TYR A 164 -19.08 -8.73 -9.77
C TYR A 164 -19.54 -8.10 -11.09
N ASP A 165 -20.61 -7.30 -11.03
CA ASP A 165 -21.13 -6.50 -12.14
C ASP A 165 -20.91 -5.02 -11.85
N VAL A 166 -20.19 -4.33 -12.74
CA VAL A 166 -19.76 -2.93 -12.58
C VAL A 166 -20.52 -1.94 -13.46
N LYS A 167 -21.71 -2.30 -13.94
CA LYS A 167 -22.57 -1.38 -14.70
C LYS A 167 -22.78 -0.03 -13.99
N PRO A 168 -22.88 1.07 -14.76
CA PRO A 168 -22.80 1.15 -16.23
C PRO A 168 -21.37 1.29 -16.78
N LEU A 169 -20.35 1.17 -15.92
CA LEU A 169 -18.96 1.43 -16.29
C LEU A 169 -18.21 0.13 -16.62
N TYR A 170 -17.00 0.28 -17.15
CA TYR A 170 -16.15 -0.81 -17.60
C TYR A 170 -14.95 -0.97 -16.68
N PRO A 171 -14.68 -2.19 -16.19
CA PRO A 171 -13.58 -2.45 -15.29
C PRO A 171 -12.26 -2.44 -16.08
N ARG A 172 -11.20 -1.90 -15.47
CA ARG A 172 -9.90 -1.72 -16.15
C ARG A 172 -8.70 -2.07 -15.31
N ALA A 173 -8.85 -2.10 -13.99
CA ALA A 173 -7.87 -2.63 -13.07
C ALA A 173 -8.62 -3.22 -11.88
N ILE A 174 -8.00 -4.18 -11.22
CA ILE A 174 -8.61 -4.93 -10.13
C ILE A 174 -7.55 -5.27 -9.09
N HIS A 175 -7.96 -5.22 -7.83
CA HIS A 175 -7.17 -5.69 -6.72
C HIS A 175 -8.08 -6.41 -5.72
N VAL A 176 -7.61 -7.53 -5.16
CA VAL A 176 -8.30 -8.24 -4.08
C VAL A 176 -7.54 -7.97 -2.79
N THR A 177 -8.22 -7.38 -1.81
CA THR A 177 -7.63 -7.02 -0.52
C THR A 177 -7.52 -8.25 0.38
N SER A 178 -6.58 -8.26 1.31
CA SER A 178 -6.41 -9.35 2.29
C SER A 178 -7.58 -9.59 3.27
N ASP A 179 -8.64 -8.79 3.21
CA ASP A 179 -9.92 -9.03 3.88
C ASP A 179 -11.05 -9.35 2.89
N HIS A 180 -10.65 -9.89 1.73
CA HIS A 180 -11.50 -10.45 0.69
C HIS A 180 -12.42 -9.46 -0.04
N ARG A 181 -12.16 -8.15 0.07
CA ARG A 181 -12.87 -7.15 -0.74
C ARG A 181 -12.24 -7.07 -2.12
N VAL A 182 -13.04 -6.66 -3.10
CA VAL A 182 -12.59 -6.44 -4.48
C VAL A 182 -12.63 -4.95 -4.76
N ILE A 183 -11.47 -4.37 -5.07
CA ILE A 183 -11.34 -2.99 -5.50
C ILE A 183 -11.26 -3.01 -7.03
N ILE A 184 -12.09 -2.22 -7.69
CA ILE A 184 -12.16 -2.18 -9.15
C ILE A 184 -12.06 -0.74 -9.63
N ARG A 185 -11.14 -0.50 -10.55
CA ARG A 185 -11.05 0.75 -11.30
C ARG A 185 -11.99 0.65 -12.49
N GLN A 186 -12.89 1.61 -12.61
CA GLN A 186 -13.92 1.69 -13.64
C GLN A 186 -13.73 2.94 -14.52
N VAL A 187 -14.10 2.83 -15.80
CA VAL A 187 -14.13 3.95 -16.75
C VAL A 187 -15.36 3.88 -17.66
N SER A 188 -15.82 5.01 -18.18
CA SER A 188 -16.85 5.04 -19.24
C SER A 188 -16.35 4.35 -20.53
N ARG A 189 -17.28 3.77 -21.32
CA ARG A 189 -16.95 3.01 -22.55
C ARG A 189 -16.15 3.86 -23.58
N GLN A 190 -15.29 3.14 -24.30
CA GLN A 190 -14.47 3.45 -25.48
C GLN A 190 -14.18 4.92 -25.88
N GLY A 191 -12.89 5.20 -26.03
CA GLY A 191 -12.35 6.44 -26.59
C GLY A 191 -12.15 7.51 -25.53
N ILE A 192 -11.25 7.25 -24.56
CA ILE A 192 -11.01 8.03 -23.33
C ILE A 192 -11.13 9.54 -23.60
N PRO A 193 -12.31 10.15 -23.46
CA PRO A 193 -12.37 11.59 -23.49
C PRO A 193 -11.66 12.00 -22.20
N ALA A 194 -10.94 13.13 -22.21
CA ALA A 194 -10.42 13.70 -20.96
C ALA A 194 -11.54 13.84 -19.90
N THR A 195 -12.80 13.92 -20.34
CA THR A 195 -14.03 14.08 -19.55
C THR A 195 -14.75 12.77 -19.17
N GLY A 196 -14.25 11.58 -19.55
CA GLY A 196 -14.91 10.32 -19.20
C GLY A 196 -15.02 10.11 -17.68
N ARG A 197 -16.15 9.53 -17.24
CA ARG A 197 -16.39 9.16 -15.84
C ARG A 197 -15.36 8.11 -15.41
N ARG A 198 -14.73 8.31 -14.25
CA ARG A 198 -13.64 7.47 -13.72
C ARG A 198 -13.84 7.27 -12.25
N VAL A 199 -13.97 6.01 -11.85
CA VAL A 199 -14.39 5.67 -10.50
C VAL A 199 -13.52 4.53 -10.00
N VAL A 200 -13.24 4.51 -8.70
CA VAL A 200 -12.77 3.30 -8.01
C VAL A 200 -13.88 2.84 -7.08
N VAL A 201 -14.32 1.60 -7.23
CA VAL A 201 -15.33 1.01 -6.35
C VAL A 201 -14.70 -0.06 -5.46
N VAL A 202 -15.27 -0.23 -4.28
CA VAL A 202 -14.97 -1.36 -3.38
C VAL A 202 -16.22 -2.21 -3.27
N MET A 203 -16.09 -3.50 -3.53
CA MET A 203 -17.15 -4.48 -3.43
C MET A 203 -16.80 -5.51 -2.34
N ASP A 204 -17.82 -6.01 -1.66
CA ASP A 204 -17.67 -7.13 -0.73
C ASP A 204 -17.52 -8.47 -1.47
N GLN A 205 -17.40 -9.54 -0.70
CA GLN A 205 -17.32 -10.88 -1.27
C GLN A 205 -18.58 -11.31 -2.00
N GLU A 206 -19.75 -10.69 -1.88
CA GLU A 206 -20.96 -11.10 -2.60
C GLU A 206 -21.17 -10.28 -3.87
N GLY A 207 -20.27 -9.33 -4.16
CA GLY A 207 -20.38 -8.42 -5.29
C GLY A 207 -21.22 -7.17 -4.98
N LYS A 208 -21.59 -6.94 -3.73
CA LYS A 208 -22.28 -5.71 -3.32
C LYS A 208 -21.28 -4.57 -3.23
N GLN A 209 -21.60 -3.45 -3.89
CA GLN A 209 -20.82 -2.22 -3.77
C GLN A 209 -20.93 -1.65 -2.35
N LEU A 210 -19.77 -1.47 -1.71
CA LEU A 210 -19.63 -0.90 -0.37
C LEU A 210 -19.29 0.58 -0.41
N GLN A 211 -18.43 0.97 -1.35
CA GLN A 211 -17.88 2.32 -1.43
C GLN A 211 -17.57 2.71 -2.87
N GLU A 212 -17.69 4.01 -3.14
CA GLU A 212 -17.35 4.63 -4.41
C GLU A 212 -16.39 5.81 -4.19
N TYR A 213 -15.37 5.92 -5.05
CA TYR A 213 -14.41 7.00 -5.07
C TYR A 213 -14.41 7.65 -6.46
N GLU A 214 -14.98 8.85 -6.56
CA GLU A 214 -15.04 9.61 -7.81
C GLU A 214 -14.60 11.07 -7.62
N HIS A 215 -15.15 11.74 -6.61
CA HIS A 215 -14.92 13.15 -6.34
C HIS A 215 -14.40 13.38 -4.91
N ASP A 216 -13.63 14.46 -4.73
CA ASP A 216 -13.23 14.94 -3.42
C ASP A 216 -14.39 15.69 -2.73
N LYS A 217 -14.15 16.13 -1.49
CA LYS A 217 -15.13 16.92 -0.71
C LYS A 217 -15.54 18.26 -1.34
N HIS A 218 -14.83 18.72 -2.38
CA HIS A 218 -15.13 19.92 -3.14
C HIS A 218 -15.76 19.60 -4.51
N ASN A 219 -16.22 18.36 -4.70
CA ASN A 219 -16.78 17.84 -5.93
C ASN A 219 -15.82 17.91 -7.13
N LYS A 220 -14.50 17.93 -6.90
CA LYS A 220 -13.50 17.84 -7.96
C LYS A 220 -13.13 16.37 -8.21
N PRO A 221 -12.92 15.94 -9.46
CA PRO A 221 -12.54 14.55 -9.74
C PRO A 221 -11.27 14.16 -8.98
N LEU A 222 -11.33 13.05 -8.22
CA LEU A 222 -10.18 12.50 -7.51
C LEU A 222 -9.09 12.04 -8.47
N PHE A 223 -9.52 11.44 -9.58
CA PHE A 223 -8.63 10.77 -10.53
C PHE A 223 -8.80 11.36 -11.92
N THR A 224 -7.71 11.85 -12.52
CA THR A 224 -7.76 12.29 -13.92
C THR A 224 -7.59 11.12 -14.88
N PHE A 225 -6.70 10.17 -14.62
CA PHE A 225 -6.47 8.98 -15.46
C PHE A 225 -5.92 7.84 -14.59
N PRO A 226 -6.73 7.25 -13.70
CA PRO A 226 -6.28 6.15 -12.88
C PRO A 226 -5.90 4.99 -13.80
N ALA A 227 -4.73 4.41 -13.59
CA ALA A 227 -4.19 3.32 -14.39
C ALA A 227 -4.27 2.01 -13.63
N ASP A 228 -3.64 1.94 -12.45
CA ASP A 228 -3.62 0.74 -11.63
C ASP A 228 -3.99 1.03 -10.17
N ILE A 229 -4.38 -0.01 -9.45
CA ILE A 229 -4.86 0.05 -8.07
C ILE A 229 -4.25 -1.06 -7.21
N THR A 230 -3.90 -0.72 -5.97
CA THR A 230 -3.48 -1.71 -4.98
C THR A 230 -3.82 -1.23 -3.57
N SER A 231 -3.76 -2.13 -2.59
CA SER A 231 -4.00 -1.79 -1.19
C SER A 231 -2.99 -2.41 -0.25
N THR A 232 -2.90 -1.88 0.97
CA THR A 232 -2.13 -2.46 2.08
C THR A 232 -2.97 -2.51 3.34
N LYS A 233 -2.82 -3.55 4.18
CA LYS A 233 -3.57 -3.71 5.44
C LYS A 233 -2.77 -3.35 6.70
N ARG A 234 -1.57 -2.76 6.59
CA ARG A 234 -0.72 -2.57 7.79
C ARG A 234 -1.15 -1.36 8.63
N LEU A 235 -1.77 -1.63 9.78
CA LEU A 235 -2.29 -0.71 10.83
C LEU A 235 -3.36 0.28 10.38
N PHE A 236 -3.27 0.76 9.15
CA PHE A 236 -4.28 1.51 8.41
C PHE A 236 -4.40 0.88 7.04
N THR A 237 -5.57 0.99 6.44
CA THR A 237 -5.77 0.47 5.10
C THR A 237 -5.76 1.61 4.10
N TYR A 238 -4.72 1.63 3.27
CA TYR A 238 -4.54 2.62 2.23
C TYR A 238 -4.83 2.01 0.88
N LEU A 239 -5.56 2.76 0.06
CA LEU A 239 -5.73 2.54 -1.38
C LEU A 239 -4.70 3.38 -2.12
N TYR A 240 -3.92 2.71 -2.97
CA TYR A 240 -2.98 3.36 -3.88
C TYR A 240 -3.55 3.33 -5.28
N VAL A 241 -3.60 4.50 -5.94
CA VAL A 241 -4.05 4.64 -7.32
C VAL A 241 -2.99 5.36 -8.12
N THR A 242 -2.47 4.70 -9.16
CA THR A 242 -1.51 5.35 -10.08
C THR A 242 -2.27 6.14 -11.14
N CYS A 243 -1.77 7.32 -11.51
CA CYS A 243 -2.38 8.17 -12.53
C CYS A 243 -1.36 8.55 -13.60
N THR A 244 -1.53 8.00 -14.80
CA THR A 244 -0.54 8.11 -15.90
C THR A 244 -0.35 9.54 -16.40
N SER A 245 -1.45 10.30 -16.52
CA SER A 245 -1.40 11.65 -17.10
C SER A 245 -0.59 12.68 -16.30
N LYS A 246 -0.25 12.37 -15.04
CA LYS A 246 0.45 13.30 -14.15
C LYS A 246 1.67 12.67 -13.47
N GLY A 247 1.98 11.39 -13.74
CA GLY A 247 2.98 10.65 -12.99
C GLY A 247 2.69 10.65 -11.48
N LYS A 248 1.42 10.61 -11.07
CA LYS A 248 1.04 10.76 -9.66
C LYS A 248 0.61 9.43 -9.07
N ILE A 249 1.00 9.18 -7.81
CA ILE A 249 0.40 8.13 -6.98
C ILE A 249 -0.48 8.83 -5.95
N TYR A 250 -1.75 8.45 -5.92
CA TYR A 250 -2.72 8.89 -4.93
C TYR A 250 -2.76 7.86 -3.81
N VAL A 251 -2.62 8.31 -2.57
CA VAL A 251 -2.84 7.48 -1.37
C VAL A 251 -4.12 7.95 -0.70
N VAL A 252 -5.11 7.07 -0.61
CA VAL A 252 -6.41 7.33 -0.01
C VAL A 252 -6.56 6.47 1.24
N ASP A 253 -6.85 7.08 2.39
CA ASP A 253 -7.27 6.35 3.58
C ASP A 253 -8.72 5.91 3.36
N TRP A 254 -8.92 4.60 3.20
CA TRP A 254 -10.22 4.08 2.76
C TRP A 254 -11.20 3.89 3.94
N LEU A 255 -10.75 4.08 5.20
CA LEU A 255 -11.57 3.95 6.40
C LEU A 255 -12.21 5.28 6.82
N ASP A 256 -11.76 6.39 6.25
CA ASP A 256 -12.29 7.72 6.54
C ASP A 256 -13.51 8.00 5.66
N ILE A 257 -14.68 7.54 6.14
CA ILE A 257 -16.00 7.66 5.50
C ILE A 257 -16.35 9.13 5.20
N ASP A 258 -15.75 10.09 5.92
CA ASP A 258 -16.00 11.53 5.77
C ASP A 258 -14.98 12.25 4.86
N PHE A 259 -14.07 11.52 4.20
CA PHE A 259 -13.08 12.09 3.27
C PHE A 259 -12.29 13.28 3.87
N ARG A 260 -12.00 13.24 5.17
CA ARG A 260 -10.97 14.11 5.77
C ARG A 260 -9.56 13.59 5.50
N GLY A 261 -9.46 12.39 4.91
CA GLY A 261 -8.24 11.72 4.48
C GLY A 261 -7.36 12.61 3.62
N ARG A 262 -6.08 12.70 4.00
CA ARG A 262 -5.06 13.41 3.22
C ARG A 262 -4.75 12.62 1.96
N VAL A 263 -5.11 13.15 0.80
CA VAL A 263 -4.57 12.68 -0.47
C VAL A 263 -3.11 13.08 -0.52
N VAL A 264 -2.21 12.13 -0.25
CA VAL A 264 -0.78 12.34 -0.47
C VAL A 264 -0.50 12.05 -1.93
N VAL A 265 -0.13 13.09 -2.67
CA VAL A 265 0.30 13.00 -4.06
C VAL A 265 1.81 12.81 -4.06
N LEU A 266 2.25 11.62 -4.45
CA LEU A 266 3.67 11.37 -4.71
C LEU A 266 3.91 11.57 -6.20
N SER A 267 4.83 12.46 -6.55
CA SER A 267 5.29 12.69 -7.93
C SER A 267 6.72 12.16 -8.03
N PRO A 268 6.96 10.96 -8.59
CA PRO A 268 8.30 10.57 -8.99
C PRO A 268 8.70 11.48 -10.17
N GLY A 269 9.87 12.11 -10.11
CA GLY A 269 10.43 12.77 -11.28
C GLY A 269 10.80 11.72 -12.34
N GLY A 270 10.05 11.66 -13.44
CA GLY A 270 10.43 10.96 -14.67
C GLY A 270 10.27 9.42 -14.71
N ASP A 271 9.61 8.97 -15.78
CA ASP A 271 9.41 7.63 -16.39
C ASP A 271 9.80 6.29 -15.73
N ILE A 272 8.90 5.32 -15.98
CA ILE A 272 8.94 3.84 -15.92
C ILE A 272 9.39 3.17 -14.60
N LEU A 273 10.34 3.74 -13.86
CA LEU A 273 10.80 3.23 -12.56
C LEU A 273 9.75 3.34 -11.45
N GLY A 274 8.70 4.14 -11.65
CA GLY A 274 7.60 4.29 -10.70
C GLY A 274 6.85 2.98 -10.40
N PHE A 275 6.72 2.07 -11.37
CA PHE A 275 5.95 0.83 -11.23
C PHE A 275 6.61 -0.20 -10.31
N ILE A 276 7.92 -0.43 -10.46
CA ILE A 276 8.70 -1.32 -9.59
C ILE A 276 8.88 -0.68 -8.20
N LEU A 277 8.95 0.66 -8.15
CA LEU A 277 9.03 1.39 -6.90
C LEU A 277 7.78 1.18 -6.04
N VAL A 278 6.54 1.16 -6.53
CA VAL A 278 5.36 1.09 -5.63
C VAL A 278 5.35 -0.17 -4.75
N THR A 279 5.72 -1.32 -5.31
CA THR A 279 5.73 -2.59 -4.57
C THR A 279 6.90 -2.66 -3.57
N LEU A 280 8.11 -2.21 -3.96
CA LEU A 280 9.30 -2.17 -3.10
C LEU A 280 9.28 -1.00 -2.09
N MET A 281 8.70 0.14 -2.47
CA MET A 281 8.53 1.34 -1.64
C MET A 281 7.53 1.12 -0.52
N SER A 282 6.70 0.08 -0.54
CA SER A 282 5.88 -0.25 0.63
C SER A 282 6.74 -0.34 1.90
N ALA A 283 8.04 -0.68 1.81
CA ALA A 283 9.00 -0.71 2.92
C ALA A 283 9.71 0.62 3.21
N LEU A 284 9.82 1.53 2.24
CA LEU A 284 10.52 2.82 2.36
C LEU A 284 9.56 3.99 2.66
N LEU A 285 8.37 3.99 2.05
CA LEU A 285 7.23 4.83 2.42
C LEU A 285 6.77 4.57 3.87
N ARG A 286 6.99 3.35 4.41
CA ARG A 286 6.85 3.03 5.84
C ARG A 286 7.63 3.98 6.74
N ARG A 287 8.83 4.40 6.34
CA ARG A 287 9.65 5.34 7.11
C ARG A 287 9.17 6.78 6.92
N ILE A 288 8.91 7.20 5.69
CA ILE A 288 8.58 8.60 5.39
C ILE A 288 7.23 9.02 5.99
N ILE A 289 6.18 8.19 5.88
CA ILE A 289 4.85 8.49 6.46
C ILE A 289 4.90 8.49 7.99
N TYR A 290 5.70 7.59 8.59
CA TYR A 290 5.93 7.57 10.03
C TYR A 290 6.61 8.86 10.50
N THR A 291 7.64 9.32 9.79
CA THR A 291 8.33 10.59 10.08
C THR A 291 7.40 11.81 9.91
N PHE A 292 6.56 11.85 8.86
CA PHE A 292 5.65 12.98 8.60
C PHE A 292 4.49 13.11 9.61
N ARG A 293 4.05 12.01 10.24
CA ARG A 293 3.07 12.05 11.35
C ARG A 293 3.73 12.49 12.65
N TYR A 294 4.99 12.12 12.88
CA TYR A 294 5.73 12.53 14.08
C TYR A 294 6.00 14.02 14.10
N THR A 295 6.35 14.63 12.96
CA THR A 295 6.67 16.07 12.88
C THR A 295 5.45 17.00 12.89
N ASN A 296 4.27 16.53 12.48
CA ASN A 296 3.05 17.37 12.45
C ASN A 296 2.26 17.36 13.77
N ASN A 297 2.50 16.41 14.67
CA ASN A 297 1.94 16.45 16.02
C ASN A 297 2.79 17.28 16.99
N THR A 298 4.01 17.70 16.60
CA THR A 298 4.91 18.57 17.36
C THR A 298 4.68 20.07 17.09
N ILE A 299 3.78 20.43 16.18
CA ILE A 299 3.38 21.81 15.88
C ILE A 299 1.86 21.93 16.03
N ARG A 300 1.40 21.88 17.28
CA ARG A 300 0.13 22.45 17.73
C ARG A 300 0.27 22.90 19.17
#